data_AF-A0A355RVL9-F1
#
_entry.id   AF-A0A355RVL9-F1
#
_cell.length_a   1.000
_cell.length_b   1.000
_cell.length_c   1.000
_cell.angle_alpha   90.00
_cell.angle_beta   90.00
_cell.angle_gamma   90.00
#
_symmetry.space_group_name_H-M   'P 1'
#
loop_
_entity.id
_entity.type
_entity.pdbx_description
1 polymer ?
#
loop_
_entity_poly.entity_id
_entity_poly.type
_entity_poly.pdbx_seq_one_letter_code
_entity_poly.pdbx_strand_id
1 'polypeptide(L)'
;MKKKFLLMIIMFCLCSLTFFGIKAYAKEDSNDRIAGSDRYQTSIEISKFGWEGPCDTAIIATGEDFPDALSAAPLAKKYNAPILLTNPDKLDESLYDELKRLDIKKVFIIGGFGVVSKDIEDELASQGIECIRISGEDRYETSVAVASQLDSVNRAVIATGIEFPDALSIAPWAAQNGVPILLTEKDNLPESIDNYIKDNNITDVYVIGGEGVISDDVMSKLPNPQRIEGADRFATNVA
;
A
#
# COMPACT_ATOMS: atom_id res chain seq x y z
N MET A 1 77.32 -15.48 13.95
CA MET A 1 76.74 -14.49 13.01
C MET A 1 75.70 -15.08 12.05
N LYS A 2 75.92 -16.25 11.43
CA LYS A 2 74.99 -16.84 10.44
C LYS A 2 73.56 -17.16 10.95
N LYS A 3 73.38 -17.60 12.20
CA LYS A 3 72.04 -17.90 12.78
C LYS A 3 71.18 -16.66 13.05
N LYS A 4 71.78 -15.53 13.45
CA LYS A 4 71.06 -14.27 13.68
C LYS A 4 70.63 -13.61 12.35
N PHE A 5 71.43 -13.77 11.30
CA PHE A 5 71.10 -13.29 9.96
C PHE A 5 69.95 -14.10 9.33
N LEU A 6 69.92 -15.43 9.53
CA LEU A 6 68.83 -16.28 9.07
C LEU A 6 67.51 -15.99 9.80
N LEU A 7 67.54 -15.73 11.11
CA LEU A 7 66.34 -15.32 11.86
C LEU A 7 65.78 -13.97 11.38
N MET A 8 66.65 -13.04 11.00
CA MET A 8 66.26 -11.71 10.54
C MET A 8 65.57 -11.76 9.16
N ILE A 9 66.02 -12.65 8.27
CA ILE A 9 65.38 -12.86 6.95
C ILE A 9 64.01 -13.53 7.08
N ILE A 10 63.88 -14.52 7.99
CA ILE A 10 62.59 -15.18 8.24
C ILE A 10 61.58 -14.19 8.85
N MET A 11 62.03 -13.29 9.73
CA MET A 11 61.18 -12.26 10.33
C MET A 11 60.77 -11.18 9.32
N PHE A 12 61.62 -10.86 8.34
CA PHE A 12 61.28 -9.92 7.28
C PHE A 12 60.33 -10.53 6.24
N CYS A 13 60.47 -11.83 5.92
CA CYS A 13 59.53 -12.54 5.05
C CYS A 13 58.16 -12.80 5.71
N LEU A 14 58.08 -12.94 7.04
CA LEU A 14 56.79 -13.08 7.74
C LEU A 14 56.01 -11.76 7.84
N CYS A 15 56.68 -10.61 7.87
CA CYS A 15 56.03 -9.30 7.91
C CYS A 15 55.54 -8.79 6.54
N SER A 16 55.98 -9.37 5.42
CA SER A 16 55.52 -8.98 4.08
C SER A 16 54.22 -9.68 3.61
N LEU A 17 53.59 -10.49 4.47
CA LEU A 17 52.49 -11.38 4.08
C LEU A 17 51.08 -10.89 4.45
N THR A 18 50.92 -9.69 5.00
CA THR A 18 49.59 -9.18 5.35
C THR A 18 49.48 -7.72 5.00
N PHE A 19 48.88 -7.42 3.85
CA PHE A 19 47.97 -6.29 3.59
C PHE A 19 47.70 -6.20 2.07
N PHE A 20 47.32 -7.32 1.44
CA PHE A 20 46.39 -7.18 0.32
C PHE A 20 45.05 -6.84 0.97
N GLY A 21 44.74 -5.55 1.05
CA GLY A 21 43.39 -5.11 1.38
C GLY A 21 42.48 -5.76 0.35
N ILE A 22 41.74 -6.79 0.76
CA ILE A 22 40.61 -7.28 -0.01
C ILE A 22 39.69 -6.07 -0.06
N LYS A 23 39.65 -5.39 -1.21
CA LYS A 23 38.56 -4.47 -1.48
C LYS A 23 37.32 -5.35 -1.55
N ALA A 24 36.65 -5.49 -0.42
CA ALA A 24 35.29 -5.97 -0.39
C ALA A 24 34.48 -4.91 -1.11
N TYR A 25 34.26 -5.11 -2.41
CA TYR A 25 33.20 -4.41 -3.10
C TYR A 25 31.92 -4.98 -2.51
N ALA A 26 31.25 -4.18 -1.67
CA ALA A 26 29.85 -4.42 -1.40
C ALA A 26 29.18 -4.54 -2.77
N LYS A 27 28.38 -5.60 -2.97
CA LYS A 27 27.47 -5.64 -4.11
C LYS A 27 26.69 -4.33 -4.04
N GLU A 28 26.82 -3.48 -5.05
CA GLU A 28 25.80 -2.46 -5.27
C GLU A 28 24.53 -3.28 -5.47
N ASP A 29 23.73 -3.41 -4.42
CA ASP A 29 22.31 -3.57 -4.64
C ASP A 29 21.96 -2.32 -5.43
N SER A 30 21.72 -2.49 -6.73
CA SER A 30 20.98 -1.53 -7.53
C SER A 30 19.60 -1.46 -6.90
N ASN A 31 19.51 -0.76 -5.77
CA ASN A 31 18.27 -0.29 -5.20
C ASN A 31 17.80 0.79 -6.16
N ASP A 32 17.25 0.34 -7.29
CA ASP A 32 16.61 1.21 -8.25
C ASP A 32 15.43 1.82 -7.52
N ARG A 33 15.63 3.07 -7.10
CA ARG A 33 14.61 3.86 -6.42
C ARG A 33 13.46 4.02 -7.40
N ILE A 34 12.32 3.45 -7.06
CA ILE A 34 11.06 3.70 -7.73
C ILE A 34 10.49 5.00 -7.16
N ALA A 35 10.67 6.11 -7.87
CA ALA A 35 10.17 7.42 -7.45
C ALA A 35 9.99 8.36 -8.65
N GLY A 36 8.98 9.22 -8.55
CA GLY A 36 8.78 10.36 -9.44
C GLY A 36 9.06 11.70 -8.75
N SER A 37 8.79 12.81 -9.43
CA SER A 37 8.92 14.16 -8.89
C SER A 37 7.93 14.48 -7.77
N ASP A 38 6.81 13.76 -7.73
CA ASP A 38 5.73 13.91 -6.77
C ASP A 38 4.99 12.57 -6.60
N ARG A 39 3.89 12.57 -5.85
CA ARG A 39 3.08 11.37 -5.58
C ARG A 39 2.42 10.79 -6.84
N TYR A 40 2.03 11.64 -7.79
CA TYR A 40 1.40 11.25 -9.04
C TYR A 40 2.40 10.50 -9.91
N GLN A 41 3.56 11.10 -10.15
CA GLN A 41 4.65 10.48 -10.90
C GLN A 41 5.19 9.24 -10.19
N THR A 42 5.26 9.23 -8.86
CA THR A 42 5.68 8.03 -8.11
C THR A 42 4.71 6.86 -8.33
N SER A 43 3.39 7.11 -8.35
CA SER A 43 2.41 6.06 -8.65
C SER A 43 2.58 5.48 -10.07
N ILE A 44 2.92 6.34 -11.05
CA ILE A 44 3.24 5.93 -12.42
C ILE A 44 4.52 5.10 -12.48
N GLU A 45 5.59 5.49 -11.77
CA GLU A 45 6.83 4.71 -11.74
C GLU A 45 6.64 3.35 -11.06
N ILE A 46 5.80 3.25 -10.02
CA ILE A 46 5.38 1.98 -9.43
C ILE A 46 4.65 1.12 -10.45
N SER A 47 3.75 1.72 -11.23
CA SER A 47 3.02 1.04 -12.30
C SER A 47 3.96 0.50 -13.39
N LYS A 48 4.92 1.29 -13.85
CA LYS A 48 5.95 0.85 -14.81
C LYS A 48 6.82 -0.28 -14.28
N PHE A 49 7.15 -0.24 -12.99
CA PHE A 49 7.94 -1.29 -12.34
C PHE A 49 7.15 -2.60 -12.19
N GLY A 50 5.88 -2.53 -11.80
CA GLY A 50 5.05 -3.71 -11.54
C GLY A 50 4.39 -4.33 -12.77
N TRP A 51 4.23 -3.56 -13.86
CA TRP A 51 3.47 -3.97 -15.06
C TRP A 51 4.18 -3.60 -16.37
N GLU A 52 4.79 -4.61 -17.01
CA GLU A 52 5.52 -4.46 -18.28
C GLU A 52 4.63 -4.41 -19.53
N GLY A 53 3.39 -4.92 -19.46
CA GLY A 53 2.51 -5.14 -20.61
C GLY A 53 1.03 -5.13 -20.20
N PRO A 54 0.10 -5.42 -21.13
CA PRO A 54 -1.27 -4.96 -21.00
C PRO A 54 -1.90 -5.43 -19.69
N CYS A 55 -2.52 -4.47 -19.02
CA CYS A 55 -3.28 -4.66 -17.80
C CYS A 55 -4.70 -4.19 -18.11
N ASP A 56 -5.71 -5.05 -17.95
CA ASP A 56 -7.06 -4.67 -18.35
C ASP A 56 -7.68 -3.62 -17.42
N THR A 57 -7.20 -3.54 -16.18
CA THR A 57 -7.81 -2.78 -15.09
C THR A 57 -6.80 -1.90 -14.37
N ALA A 58 -7.17 -0.66 -14.06
CA ALA A 58 -6.46 0.18 -13.10
C ALA A 58 -7.38 0.64 -11.96
N ILE A 59 -6.80 0.96 -10.82
CA ILE A 59 -7.48 1.66 -9.73
C ILE A 59 -7.03 3.12 -9.78
N ILE A 60 -7.99 4.06 -9.76
CA ILE A 60 -7.74 5.49 -9.69
C ILE A 60 -8.27 6.01 -8.36
N ALA A 61 -7.44 6.74 -7.63
CA ALA A 61 -7.83 7.45 -6.41
C ALA A 61 -7.22 8.86 -6.40
N THR A 62 -7.77 9.74 -5.57
CA THR A 62 -7.18 11.08 -5.40
C THR A 62 -5.77 10.99 -4.84
N GLY A 63 -4.88 11.85 -5.31
CA GLY A 63 -3.58 12.01 -4.67
C GLY A 63 -3.62 12.88 -3.42
N GLU A 64 -4.70 13.63 -3.17
CA GLU A 64 -4.71 14.70 -2.15
C GLU A 64 -5.05 14.22 -0.72
N ASP A 65 -5.72 13.07 -0.58
CA ASP A 65 -5.96 12.38 0.70
C ASP A 65 -5.68 10.88 0.56
N PHE A 66 -5.54 10.16 1.68
CA PHE A 66 -5.10 8.77 1.72
C PHE A 66 -6.18 7.67 1.83
N PRO A 67 -7.35 7.86 2.47
CA PRO A 67 -8.22 6.75 2.87
C PRO A 67 -8.70 5.88 1.71
N ASP A 68 -9.04 6.52 0.59
CA ASP A 68 -9.59 5.87 -0.60
C ASP A 68 -8.54 4.97 -1.27
N ALA A 69 -7.35 5.52 -1.53
CA ALA A 69 -6.24 4.75 -2.11
C ALA A 69 -5.81 3.59 -1.20
N LEU A 70 -5.81 3.81 0.12
CA LEU A 70 -5.33 2.85 1.10
C LEU A 70 -6.27 1.65 1.24
N SER A 71 -7.58 1.89 1.34
CA SER A 71 -8.58 0.82 1.41
C SER A 71 -8.66 0.00 0.12
N ALA A 72 -8.23 0.55 -1.02
CA ALA A 72 -8.24 -0.11 -2.32
C ALA A 72 -7.14 -1.15 -2.55
N ALA A 73 -6.17 -1.30 -1.65
CA ALA A 73 -5.05 -2.25 -1.85
C ALA A 73 -5.49 -3.70 -2.10
N PRO A 74 -6.47 -4.29 -1.36
CA PRO A 74 -6.96 -5.62 -1.66
C PRO A 74 -7.71 -5.71 -2.99
N LEU A 75 -8.43 -4.65 -3.38
CA LEU A 75 -9.12 -4.59 -4.67
C LEU A 75 -8.12 -4.55 -5.83
N ALA A 76 -7.08 -3.73 -5.71
CA ALA A 76 -5.98 -3.66 -6.67
C ALA A 76 -5.34 -5.04 -6.86
N LYS A 77 -5.10 -5.78 -5.76
CA LYS A 77 -4.56 -7.14 -5.83
C LYS A 77 -5.52 -8.13 -6.49
N LYS A 78 -6.82 -8.07 -6.19
CA LYS A 78 -7.85 -8.93 -6.80
C LYS A 78 -7.84 -8.82 -8.33
N TYR A 79 -7.69 -7.60 -8.86
CA TYR A 79 -7.67 -7.35 -10.31
C TYR A 79 -6.27 -7.34 -10.93
N ASN A 80 -5.21 -7.60 -10.15
CA ASN A 80 -3.81 -7.43 -10.57
C ASN A 80 -3.58 -6.07 -11.26
N ALA A 81 -4.08 -5.02 -10.63
CA ALA A 81 -4.16 -3.67 -11.17
C ALA A 81 -3.23 -2.71 -10.40
N PRO A 82 -2.60 -1.73 -11.08
CA PRO A 82 -1.90 -0.65 -10.38
C PRO A 82 -2.90 0.29 -9.70
N ILE A 83 -2.47 0.89 -8.59
CA ILE A 83 -3.13 2.07 -8.00
C ILE A 83 -2.42 3.31 -8.53
N LEU A 84 -3.14 4.10 -9.32
CA LEU A 84 -2.67 5.34 -9.91
C LEU A 84 -3.37 6.52 -9.24
N LEU A 85 -2.61 7.57 -8.96
CA LEU A 85 -3.14 8.77 -8.30
C LEU A 85 -3.50 9.83 -9.35
N THR A 86 -4.59 10.55 -9.12
CA THR A 86 -5.01 11.68 -9.96
C THR A 86 -5.22 12.95 -9.13
N ASN A 87 -4.99 14.10 -9.76
CA ASN A 87 -5.49 15.37 -9.24
C ASN A 87 -7.03 15.32 -9.16
N PRO A 88 -7.67 16.07 -8.23
CA PRO A 88 -9.11 15.98 -8.02
C PRO A 88 -9.96 16.43 -9.20
N ASP A 89 -9.52 17.45 -9.94
CA ASP A 89 -10.37 18.16 -10.91
C ASP A 89 -9.99 17.91 -12.37
N LYS A 90 -8.81 17.32 -12.63
CA LYS A 90 -8.28 17.17 -13.98
C LYS A 90 -7.50 15.87 -14.15
N LEU A 91 -7.70 15.21 -15.28
CA LEU A 91 -6.87 14.08 -15.69
C LEU A 91 -5.52 14.62 -16.21
N ASP A 92 -4.44 14.24 -15.53
CA ASP A 92 -3.11 14.61 -15.99
C ASP A 92 -2.72 13.81 -17.24
N GLU A 93 -2.06 14.49 -18.19
CA GLU A 93 -1.59 13.86 -19.42
C GLU A 93 -0.69 12.65 -19.13
N SER A 94 0.18 12.74 -18.12
CA SER A 94 1.04 11.63 -17.70
C SER A 94 0.27 10.41 -17.17
N LEU A 95 -0.87 10.64 -16.50
CA LEU A 95 -1.72 9.55 -16.03
C LEU A 95 -2.39 8.88 -17.24
N TYR A 96 -2.94 9.68 -18.16
CA TYR A 96 -3.56 9.15 -19.37
C TYR A 96 -2.56 8.36 -20.24
N ASP A 97 -1.33 8.86 -20.40
CA ASP A 97 -0.27 8.16 -21.11
C ASP A 97 0.06 6.81 -20.47
N GLU A 98 0.05 6.72 -19.14
CA GLU A 98 0.28 5.48 -18.42
C GLU A 98 -0.88 4.48 -18.60
N LEU A 99 -2.13 4.95 -18.53
CA LEU A 99 -3.31 4.12 -18.83
C LEU A 99 -3.24 3.56 -20.27
N LYS A 100 -2.80 4.38 -21.22
CA LYS A 100 -2.60 3.97 -22.61
C LYS A 100 -1.44 2.99 -22.78
N ARG A 101 -0.31 3.20 -22.08
CA ARG A 101 0.83 2.26 -22.09
C ARG A 101 0.42 0.86 -21.65
N LEU A 102 -0.43 0.79 -20.62
CA LEU A 102 -0.97 -0.45 -20.08
C LEU A 102 -2.17 -1.00 -20.87
N ASP A 103 -2.66 -0.30 -21.89
CA ASP A 103 -3.87 -0.65 -22.63
C ASP A 103 -5.11 -0.88 -21.74
N ILE A 104 -5.25 -0.07 -20.67
CA ILE A 104 -6.34 -0.19 -19.70
C ILE A 104 -7.71 -0.12 -20.39
N LYS A 105 -8.60 -1.05 -20.05
CA LYS A 105 -9.99 -1.11 -20.53
C LYS A 105 -11.00 -0.70 -19.47
N LYS A 106 -10.64 -0.86 -18.21
CA LYS A 106 -11.49 -0.62 -17.05
C LYS A 106 -10.76 0.16 -15.98
N VAL A 107 -11.43 1.13 -15.38
CA VAL A 107 -10.94 1.82 -14.20
C VAL A 107 -11.95 1.73 -13.08
N PHE A 108 -11.46 1.35 -11.90
CA PHE A 108 -12.20 1.55 -10.66
C PHE A 108 -11.80 2.90 -10.08
N ILE A 109 -12.73 3.85 -10.03
CA ILE A 109 -12.51 5.15 -9.41
C ILE A 109 -12.95 5.04 -7.96
N ILE A 110 -12.01 5.16 -7.03
CA ILE A 110 -12.28 5.08 -5.59
C ILE A 110 -12.43 6.50 -5.04
N GLY A 111 -13.56 6.76 -4.40
CA GLY A 111 -13.92 8.06 -3.87
C GLY A 111 -15.02 8.76 -4.67
N GLY A 112 -15.73 9.66 -3.99
CA GLY A 112 -16.85 10.42 -4.56
C GLY A 112 -16.40 11.54 -5.50
N PHE A 113 -17.37 12.24 -6.10
CA PHE A 113 -17.11 13.34 -7.04
C PHE A 113 -16.36 14.53 -6.43
N GLY A 114 -16.38 14.68 -5.10
CA GLY A 114 -15.66 15.75 -4.40
C GLY A 114 -14.14 15.54 -4.33
N VAL A 115 -13.64 14.33 -4.59
CA VAL A 115 -12.20 13.99 -4.54
C VAL A 115 -11.65 13.49 -5.86
N VAL A 116 -12.51 12.97 -6.75
CA VAL A 116 -12.22 12.69 -8.16
C VAL A 116 -13.43 13.12 -8.98
N SER A 117 -13.29 14.24 -9.69
CA SER A 117 -14.40 14.92 -10.36
C SER A 117 -15.11 14.04 -11.40
N LYS A 118 -16.33 14.45 -11.76
CA LYS A 118 -17.08 13.81 -12.85
C LYS A 118 -16.39 14.04 -14.20
N ASP A 119 -15.73 15.18 -14.37
CA ASP A 119 -15.00 15.52 -15.60
C ASP A 119 -13.88 14.51 -15.91
N ILE A 120 -13.15 14.04 -14.89
CA ILE A 120 -12.14 12.98 -15.05
C ILE A 120 -12.79 11.68 -15.54
N GLU A 121 -13.90 11.29 -14.92
CA GLU A 121 -14.62 10.07 -15.29
C GLU A 121 -15.16 10.14 -16.73
N ASP A 122 -15.71 11.29 -17.12
CA ASP A 122 -16.22 11.54 -18.47
C ASP A 122 -15.10 11.59 -19.51
N GLU A 123 -13.95 12.18 -19.16
CA GLU A 123 -12.76 12.19 -20.00
C GLU A 123 -12.26 10.76 -20.25
N LEU A 124 -12.12 9.94 -19.21
CA LEU A 124 -11.75 8.51 -19.33
C LEU A 124 -12.76 7.73 -20.18
N ALA A 125 -14.06 7.92 -19.94
CA ALA A 125 -15.11 7.26 -20.71
C ALA A 125 -15.11 7.66 -22.19
N SER A 126 -14.80 8.92 -22.51
CA SER A 126 -14.68 9.40 -23.89
C SER A 126 -13.55 8.73 -24.67
N GLN A 127 -12.56 8.18 -23.95
CA GLN A 127 -11.45 7.40 -24.51
C GLN A 127 -11.77 5.91 -24.63
N GLY A 128 -13.01 5.51 -24.32
CA GLY A 128 -13.48 4.13 -24.40
C GLY A 128 -13.09 3.26 -23.21
N ILE A 129 -12.71 3.87 -22.08
CA ILE A 129 -12.40 3.16 -20.83
C ILE A 129 -13.70 3.02 -20.02
N GLU A 130 -14.02 1.80 -19.58
CA GLU A 130 -15.15 1.56 -18.68
C GLU A 130 -14.83 2.08 -17.28
N CYS A 131 -15.59 3.05 -16.79
CA CYS A 131 -15.42 3.61 -15.45
C CYS A 131 -16.45 3.01 -14.48
N ILE A 132 -15.97 2.44 -13.37
CA ILE A 132 -16.82 2.01 -12.24
C ILE A 132 -16.40 2.81 -11.01
N ARG A 133 -17.28 3.69 -10.54
CA ARG A 133 -17.05 4.44 -9.31
C ARG A 133 -17.46 3.63 -8.08
N ILE A 134 -16.58 3.58 -7.09
CA ILE A 134 -16.80 2.95 -5.79
C ILE A 134 -16.61 4.03 -4.73
N SER A 135 -17.68 4.41 -4.06
CA SER A 135 -17.68 5.49 -3.07
C SER A 135 -18.80 5.31 -2.06
N GLY A 136 -18.62 5.88 -0.87
CA GLY A 136 -19.69 6.16 0.10
C GLY A 136 -19.75 7.64 0.45
N GLU A 137 -20.60 8.01 1.40
CA GLU A 137 -20.75 9.41 1.84
C GLU A 137 -19.50 9.93 2.56
N ASP A 138 -18.70 9.03 3.13
CA ASP A 138 -17.42 9.34 3.78
C ASP A 138 -16.36 8.24 3.55
N ARG A 139 -15.20 8.39 4.22
CA ARG A 139 -14.07 7.46 4.13
C ARG A 139 -14.39 6.06 4.69
N TYR A 140 -15.31 5.97 5.65
CA TYR A 140 -15.68 4.71 6.28
C TYR A 140 -16.61 3.93 5.35
N GLU A 141 -17.64 4.59 4.83
CA GLU A 141 -18.54 3.99 3.84
C GLU A 141 -17.83 3.64 2.53
N THR A 142 -16.88 4.47 2.08
CA THR A 142 -16.05 4.14 0.90
C THR A 142 -15.24 2.87 1.15
N SER A 143 -14.67 2.68 2.34
CA SER A 143 -13.94 1.45 2.67
C SER A 143 -14.85 0.20 2.63
N VAL A 144 -16.11 0.33 3.04
CA VAL A 144 -17.13 -0.74 2.93
C VAL A 144 -17.53 -0.99 1.47
N ALA A 145 -17.70 0.07 0.68
CA ALA A 145 -18.03 -0.06 -0.74
C ALA A 145 -16.92 -0.80 -1.50
N VAL A 146 -15.65 -0.51 -1.20
CA VAL A 146 -14.49 -1.25 -1.71
C VAL A 146 -14.48 -2.70 -1.23
N ALA A 147 -14.69 -2.92 0.07
CA ALA A 147 -14.74 -4.26 0.66
C ALA A 147 -15.84 -5.14 0.04
N SER A 148 -16.95 -4.54 -0.38
CA SER A 148 -18.06 -5.24 -1.05
C SER A 148 -17.73 -5.69 -2.48
N GLN A 149 -16.63 -5.22 -3.06
CA GLN A 149 -16.12 -5.69 -4.36
C GLN A 149 -15.16 -6.88 -4.24
N LEU A 150 -14.75 -7.26 -3.02
CA LEU A 150 -13.85 -8.38 -2.77
C LEU A 150 -14.60 -9.71 -2.74
N ASP A 151 -13.85 -10.81 -2.79
CA ASP A 151 -14.42 -12.13 -2.58
C ASP A 151 -14.73 -12.33 -1.09
N SER A 152 -15.78 -13.08 -0.75
CA SER A 152 -16.12 -13.31 0.65
C SER A 152 -15.01 -14.06 1.38
N VAL A 153 -14.58 -13.46 2.49
CA VAL A 153 -13.68 -14.05 3.48
C VAL A 153 -14.28 -13.82 4.86
N ASN A 154 -13.89 -14.61 5.85
CA ASN A 154 -14.35 -14.47 7.23
C ASN A 154 -13.46 -13.56 8.09
N ARG A 155 -12.52 -12.85 7.46
CA ARG A 155 -11.51 -12.00 8.11
C ARG A 155 -11.66 -10.56 7.65
N ALA A 156 -11.45 -9.61 8.55
CA ALA A 156 -11.34 -8.19 8.20
C ALA A 156 -10.17 -7.53 8.94
N VAL A 157 -9.63 -6.48 8.34
CA VAL A 157 -8.73 -5.53 9.00
C VAL A 157 -9.55 -4.31 9.40
N ILE A 158 -9.37 -3.82 10.62
CA ILE A 158 -9.88 -2.55 11.12
C ILE A 158 -8.69 -1.64 11.40
N ALA A 159 -8.68 -0.47 10.78
CA ALA A 159 -7.68 0.56 11.02
C ALA A 159 -8.33 1.93 11.16
N THR A 160 -7.61 2.91 11.71
CA THR A 160 -8.16 4.27 11.84
C THR A 160 -8.34 4.92 10.48
N GLY A 161 -9.43 5.66 10.29
CA GLY A 161 -9.62 6.53 9.14
C GLY A 161 -8.92 7.88 9.28
N ILE A 162 -8.26 8.17 10.41
CA ILE A 162 -7.71 9.51 10.72
C ILE A 162 -6.24 9.65 10.33
N GLU A 163 -5.44 8.62 10.56
CA GLU A 163 -4.03 8.55 10.14
C GLU A 163 -3.78 7.29 9.30
N PHE A 164 -2.78 7.34 8.43
CA PHE A 164 -2.47 6.25 7.49
C PHE A 164 -1.42 5.21 7.92
N PRO A 165 -0.45 5.45 8.83
CA PRO A 165 0.70 4.55 8.96
C PRO A 165 0.37 3.11 9.36
N ASP A 166 -0.62 2.92 10.24
CA ASP A 166 -1.04 1.61 10.72
C ASP A 166 -1.71 0.80 9.59
N ALA A 167 -2.67 1.41 8.89
CA ALA A 167 -3.31 0.81 7.73
C ALA A 167 -2.31 0.54 6.58
N LEU A 168 -1.33 1.43 6.37
CA LEU A 168 -0.28 1.25 5.36
C LEU A 168 0.59 0.02 5.64
N SER A 169 0.87 -0.25 6.91
CA SER A 169 1.72 -1.38 7.34
C SER A 169 1.07 -2.73 7.03
N ILE A 170 -0.24 -2.85 7.22
CA ILE A 170 -0.99 -4.10 7.01
C ILE A 170 -1.45 -4.30 5.56
N ALA A 171 -1.49 -3.22 4.75
CA ALA A 171 -2.06 -3.26 3.40
C ALA A 171 -1.51 -4.36 2.49
N PRO A 172 -0.18 -4.65 2.45
CA PRO A 172 0.35 -5.75 1.65
C PRO A 172 -0.18 -7.13 2.09
N TRP A 173 -0.28 -7.37 3.40
CA TRP A 173 -0.80 -8.62 3.94
C TRP A 173 -2.29 -8.77 3.63
N ALA A 174 -3.06 -7.70 3.85
CA ALA A 174 -4.49 -7.67 3.56
C ALA A 174 -4.75 -7.97 2.09
N ALA A 175 -3.99 -7.31 1.21
CA ALA A 175 -4.08 -7.51 -0.23
C ALA A 175 -3.73 -8.94 -0.64
N GLN A 176 -2.62 -9.50 -0.15
CA GLN A 176 -2.21 -10.87 -0.46
C GLN A 176 -3.23 -11.92 -0.02
N ASN A 177 -3.97 -11.65 1.07
CA ASN A 177 -4.97 -12.56 1.63
C ASN A 177 -6.41 -12.28 1.16
N GLY A 178 -6.62 -11.27 0.30
CA GLY A 178 -7.96 -10.84 -0.10
C GLY A 178 -8.82 -10.32 1.06
N VAL A 179 -8.18 -9.86 2.14
CA VAL A 179 -8.87 -9.39 3.35
C VAL A 179 -9.21 -7.91 3.19
N PRO A 180 -10.47 -7.48 3.40
CA PRO A 180 -10.84 -6.08 3.34
C PRO A 180 -10.17 -5.26 4.43
N ILE A 181 -9.82 -4.01 4.09
CA ILE A 181 -9.39 -2.98 5.04
C ILE A 181 -10.57 -2.05 5.25
N LEU A 182 -11.16 -2.10 6.44
CA LEU A 182 -12.27 -1.27 6.87
C LEU A 182 -11.74 -0.17 7.79
N LEU A 183 -12.23 1.06 7.60
CA LEU A 183 -11.79 2.21 8.37
C LEU A 183 -12.78 2.51 9.50
N THR A 184 -12.29 2.93 10.65
CA THR A 184 -13.12 3.31 11.81
C THR A 184 -12.67 4.64 12.41
N GLU A 185 -13.56 5.29 13.17
CA GLU A 185 -13.18 6.34 14.09
C GLU A 185 -12.50 5.74 15.32
N LYS A 186 -11.81 6.59 16.10
CA LYS A 186 -11.10 6.18 17.32
C LYS A 186 -12.04 5.55 18.35
N ASP A 187 -13.10 6.27 18.69
CA ASP A 187 -13.98 5.94 19.83
C ASP A 187 -15.38 5.46 19.39
N ASN A 188 -15.62 5.40 18.08
CA ASN A 188 -16.90 5.03 17.51
C ASN A 188 -16.69 4.05 16.34
N LEU A 189 -17.45 2.95 16.34
CA LEU A 189 -17.49 2.02 15.21
C LEU A 189 -18.66 2.49 14.33
N PRO A 190 -18.41 2.97 13.10
CA PRO A 190 -19.49 3.41 12.23
C PRO A 190 -20.45 2.24 11.94
N GLU A 191 -21.74 2.56 11.85
CA GLU A 191 -22.79 1.55 11.64
C GLU A 191 -22.58 0.78 10.32
N SER A 192 -22.04 1.44 9.29
CA SER A 192 -21.68 0.82 8.02
C SER A 192 -20.65 -0.32 8.18
N ILE A 193 -19.67 -0.15 9.08
CA ILE A 193 -18.66 -1.17 9.36
C ILE A 193 -19.26 -2.33 10.14
N ASP A 194 -20.03 -2.03 11.19
CA ASP A 194 -20.70 -3.03 12.03
C ASP A 194 -21.66 -3.91 11.21
N ASN A 195 -22.45 -3.29 10.33
CA ASN A 195 -23.35 -4.00 9.41
C ASN A 195 -22.56 -4.86 8.42
N TYR A 196 -21.49 -4.33 7.79
CA TYR A 196 -20.67 -5.12 6.88
C TYR A 196 -20.10 -6.37 7.55
N ILE A 197 -19.59 -6.25 8.77
CA ILE A 197 -19.04 -7.36 9.56
C ILE A 197 -20.10 -8.45 9.78
N LYS A 198 -21.32 -8.06 10.18
CA LYS A 198 -22.44 -8.97 10.43
C LYS A 198 -22.93 -9.64 9.16
N ASP A 199 -23.17 -8.86 8.12
CA ASP A 199 -23.76 -9.33 6.86
C ASP A 199 -22.82 -10.27 6.09
N ASN A 200 -21.50 -10.09 6.23
CA ASN A 200 -20.49 -10.92 5.58
C ASN A 200 -19.95 -12.06 6.46
N ASN A 201 -20.53 -12.30 7.64
CA ASN A 201 -20.09 -13.33 8.59
C ASN A 201 -18.59 -13.25 8.90
N ILE A 202 -18.08 -12.04 9.13
CA ILE A 202 -16.70 -11.86 9.58
C ILE A 202 -16.60 -12.41 11.00
N THR A 203 -15.69 -13.36 11.22
CA THR A 203 -15.48 -14.01 12.52
C THR A 203 -14.20 -13.58 13.21
N ASP A 204 -13.23 -13.06 12.46
CA ASP A 204 -11.89 -12.75 12.93
C ASP A 204 -11.47 -11.36 12.45
N VAL A 205 -11.10 -10.48 13.37
CA VAL A 205 -10.77 -9.09 13.06
C VAL A 205 -9.37 -8.74 13.55
N TYR A 206 -8.54 -8.21 12.66
CA TYR A 206 -7.25 -7.62 13.04
C TYR A 206 -7.42 -6.11 13.21
N VAL A 207 -7.21 -5.62 14.42
CA VAL A 207 -7.26 -4.18 14.74
C VAL A 207 -5.83 -3.67 14.71
N ILE A 208 -5.50 -2.79 13.77
CA ILE A 208 -4.14 -2.28 13.60
C ILE A 208 -4.05 -0.88 14.19
N GLY A 209 -3.15 -0.74 15.17
CA GLY A 209 -2.99 0.48 15.96
C GLY A 209 -3.37 0.27 17.43
N GLY A 210 -2.74 1.06 18.30
CA GLY A 210 -2.95 0.95 19.74
C GLY A 210 -4.25 1.57 20.23
N GLU A 211 -4.53 1.41 21.53
CA GLU A 211 -5.75 1.94 22.18
C GLU A 211 -5.93 3.46 21.95
N GLY A 212 -4.82 4.20 21.89
CA GLY A 212 -4.83 5.64 21.62
C GLY A 212 -5.34 6.03 20.24
N VAL A 213 -5.35 5.08 19.29
CA VAL A 213 -5.74 5.24 17.88
C VAL A 213 -7.11 4.60 17.61
N ILE A 214 -7.38 3.44 18.21
CA ILE A 214 -8.66 2.72 18.17
C ILE A 214 -8.93 2.18 19.57
N SER A 215 -9.97 2.71 20.23
CA SER A 215 -10.25 2.42 21.64
C SER A 215 -10.69 0.98 21.87
N ASP A 216 -10.56 0.53 23.12
CA ASP A 216 -11.06 -0.78 23.53
C ASP A 216 -12.60 -0.88 23.46
N ASP A 217 -13.31 0.25 23.51
CA ASP A 217 -14.76 0.30 23.29
C ASP A 217 -15.11 -0.10 21.86
N VAL A 218 -14.36 0.35 20.86
CA VAL A 218 -14.51 -0.11 19.46
C VAL A 218 -14.14 -1.58 19.37
N MET A 219 -13.02 -1.98 19.97
CA MET A 219 -12.55 -3.36 19.94
C MET A 219 -13.58 -4.34 20.50
N SER A 220 -14.25 -3.99 21.60
CA SER A 220 -15.25 -4.83 22.27
C SER A 220 -16.49 -5.15 21.42
N LYS A 221 -16.73 -4.37 20.35
CA LYS A 221 -17.86 -4.55 19.42
C LYS A 221 -17.53 -5.51 18.27
N LEU A 222 -16.26 -5.83 18.06
CA LEU A 222 -15.76 -6.61 16.94
C LEU A 222 -15.72 -8.12 17.29
N PRO A 223 -15.93 -9.02 16.32
CA PRO A 223 -15.82 -10.46 16.54
C PRO A 223 -14.34 -10.90 16.59
N ASN A 224 -13.99 -11.65 17.63
CA ASN A 224 -12.63 -12.18 17.89
C ASN A 224 -11.50 -11.19 17.53
N PRO A 225 -11.47 -9.99 18.13
CA PRO A 225 -10.55 -8.94 17.73
C PRO A 225 -9.13 -9.25 18.23
N GLN A 226 -8.15 -9.11 17.34
CA GLN A 226 -6.71 -9.21 17.64
C GLN A 226 -6.05 -7.87 17.36
N ARG A 227 -5.52 -7.22 18.40
CA ARG A 227 -4.80 -5.95 18.26
C ARG A 227 -3.36 -6.22 17.83
N ILE A 228 -2.92 -5.52 16.78
CA ILE A 228 -1.52 -5.46 16.32
C ILE A 228 -1.08 -4.00 16.44
N GLU A 229 -0.09 -3.75 17.30
CA GLU A 229 0.35 -2.39 17.62
C GLU A 229 1.84 -2.36 17.95
N GLY A 230 2.43 -1.17 17.84
CA GLY A 230 3.75 -0.86 18.38
C GLY A 230 3.77 0.50 19.06
N ALA A 231 4.89 0.81 19.72
CA ALA A 231 5.08 2.09 20.41
C ALA A 231 5.08 3.31 19.45
N ASP A 232 5.31 3.07 18.17
CA ASP A 232 5.24 4.05 17.09
C ASP A 232 4.90 3.33 15.76
N ARG A 233 4.74 4.11 14.69
CA ARG A 233 4.41 3.58 13.35
C ARG A 233 5.42 2.58 12.79
N PHE A 234 6.69 2.65 13.21
CA PHE A 234 7.71 1.70 12.76
C PHE A 234 7.60 0.39 13.52
N ALA A 235 7.31 0.46 14.81
CA ALA A 235 7.05 -0.71 15.63
C ALA A 235 5.76 -1.42 15.20
N THR A 236 4.67 -0.68 14.88
CA THR A 236 3.45 -1.29 14.33
C THR A 236 3.74 -2.03 13.02
N ASN A 237 4.62 -1.48 12.16
CA ASN A 237 5.02 -2.13 10.91
C ASN A 237 5.84 -3.43 11.11
N VAL A 238 6.42 -3.65 12.28
CA VAL A 238 7.22 -4.85 12.59
C VAL A 238 6.40 -5.94 13.29
N ALA A 239 5.33 -5.55 13.99
CA ALA A 239 4.49 -6.42 14.82
C ALA A 239 3.70 -7.46 13.99
#